data_AF-A0A495W4G8-F1
#
_entry.id   AF-A0A495W4G8-F1
#
_cell.length_a   1.000
_cell.length_b   1.000
_cell.length_c   1.000
_cell.angle_alpha   90.00
_cell.angle_beta   90.00
_cell.angle_gamma   90.00
#
_symmetry.space_group_name_H-M   'P 1'
#
loop_
_entity.id
_entity.type
_entity.pdbx_description
1 polymer ?
#
loop_
_entity_poly.entity_id
_entity_poly.type
_entity_poly.pdbx_seq_one_letter_code
_entity_poly.pdbx_strand_id
1 'polypeptide(L)'
;MTIGRHVTRTPTPWTRRLQVLTAVCSVVFTTGTVLHGWLVITPETLEAMMRLSGRTAEQAAAEAPGFLVAFRAVAVLYVIGNALGVLALRGRPWTFWLALLVNVTQAAGPMGMIPPVVYRAAVDTHGVAGLLPTLITDGGALLLSAALIAGFLRFRTAWAHRTDR
;
A
#
# COMPACT_ATOMS: atom_id res chain seq x y z
N MET A 1 36.68 8.10 28.53
CA MET A 1 35.72 6.99 28.55
C MET A 1 34.34 7.58 28.82
N THR A 2 33.62 7.96 27.77
CA THR A 2 32.35 8.69 27.89
C THR A 2 31.22 7.67 28.02
N ILE A 3 30.61 7.58 29.19
CA ILE A 3 29.41 6.76 29.42
C ILE A 3 28.32 7.30 28.49
N GLY A 4 28.01 6.55 27.44
CA GLY A 4 26.95 6.91 26.51
C GLY A 4 25.63 6.99 27.27
N ARG A 5 25.01 8.17 27.31
CA ARG A 5 23.67 8.34 27.88
C ARG A 5 22.73 7.34 27.21
N HIS A 6 22.17 6.42 27.99
CA HIS A 6 21.10 5.57 27.51
C HIS A 6 19.89 6.45 27.20
N VAL A 7 19.64 6.68 25.91
CA VAL A 7 18.47 7.39 25.44
C VAL A 7 17.25 6.51 25.74
N THR A 8 16.49 6.85 26.77
CA THR A 8 15.24 6.18 27.12
C THR A 8 14.13 6.65 26.18
N ARG A 9 13.40 5.68 25.62
CA ARG A 9 12.23 5.94 24.77
C ARG A 9 10.98 5.57 25.54
N THR A 10 10.19 6.57 25.90
CA THR A 10 8.94 6.38 26.65
C THR A 10 7.75 6.39 25.70
N PRO A 11 6.82 5.41 25.79
CA PRO A 11 5.61 5.39 24.97
C PRO A 11 4.75 6.63 25.25
N THR A 12 4.15 7.18 24.20
CA THR A 12 3.13 8.23 24.32
C THR A 12 1.74 7.65 24.10
N PRO A 13 0.65 8.38 24.40
CA PRO A 13 -0.71 7.93 24.06
C PRO A 13 -0.88 7.64 22.55
N TRP A 14 -0.08 8.27 21.69
CA TRP A 14 -0.10 8.06 20.25
C TRP A 14 0.67 6.82 19.80
N THR A 15 1.61 6.32 20.59
CA THR A 15 2.42 5.15 20.25
C THR A 15 1.52 3.94 19.97
N ARG A 16 0.66 3.58 20.92
CA ARG A 16 -0.22 2.42 20.75
C ARG A 16 -1.28 2.65 19.67
N ARG A 17 -1.82 3.88 19.59
CA ARG A 17 -2.83 4.25 18.58
C ARG A 17 -2.29 4.10 17.17
N LEU A 18 -1.09 4.61 16.88
CA LEU A 18 -0.46 4.48 15.56
C LEU A 18 -0.12 3.04 15.22
N GLN A 19 0.36 2.24 16.19
CA GLN A 19 0.66 0.83 15.97
C GLN A 19 -0.59 0.01 15.65
N VAL A 20 -1.68 0.22 16.40
CA VAL A 20 -2.96 -0.46 16.16
C VAL A 20 -3.57 -0.02 14.83
N LEU A 21 -3.59 1.29 14.54
CA LEU A 21 -4.06 1.81 13.26
C LEU A 21 -3.29 1.18 12.10
N THR A 22 -1.96 1.15 12.18
CA THR A 22 -1.11 0.54 11.15
C THR A 22 -1.44 -0.94 10.98
N ALA A 23 -1.58 -1.70 12.07
CA ALA A 23 -1.88 -3.12 12.00
C ALA A 23 -3.27 -3.39 11.39
N VAL A 24 -4.29 -2.59 11.72
CA VAL A 24 -5.63 -2.71 11.15
C VAL A 24 -5.61 -2.36 9.65
N CYS A 25 -5.00 -1.23 9.28
CA CYS A 25 -4.83 -0.84 7.88
C CYS A 25 -4.05 -1.90 7.11
N SER A 26 -3.00 -2.48 7.67
CA SER A 26 -2.25 -3.58 7.07
C SER A 26 -3.12 -4.77 6.72
N VAL A 27 -4.03 -5.20 7.60
CA VAL A 27 -4.97 -6.28 7.29
C VAL A 27 -5.91 -5.87 6.16
N VAL A 28 -6.51 -4.67 6.26
CA VAL A 28 -7.46 -4.16 5.26
C VAL A 28 -6.79 -4.03 3.89
N PHE A 29 -5.58 -3.48 3.82
CA PHE A 29 -4.84 -3.29 2.57
C PHE A 29 -4.37 -4.61 2.00
N THR A 30 -3.91 -5.56 2.82
CA THR A 30 -3.62 -6.93 2.34
C THR A 30 -4.84 -7.54 1.66
N THR A 31 -6.02 -7.49 2.30
CA THR A 31 -7.25 -8.03 1.71
C THR A 31 -7.63 -7.26 0.45
N GLY A 32 -7.58 -5.92 0.48
CA GLY A 32 -7.86 -5.07 -0.68
C GLY A 32 -6.94 -5.36 -1.86
N THR A 33 -5.64 -5.55 -1.64
CA THR A 33 -4.67 -5.88 -2.68
C THR A 33 -4.94 -7.27 -3.28
N VAL A 34 -5.30 -8.26 -2.48
CA VAL A 34 -5.72 -9.58 -2.99
C VAL A 34 -6.98 -9.45 -3.84
N LEU A 35 -8.00 -8.75 -3.35
CA LEU A 35 -9.24 -8.56 -4.11
C LEU A 35 -8.96 -7.82 -5.42
N HIS A 36 -8.13 -6.77 -5.41
CA HIS A 36 -7.78 -6.04 -6.62
C HIS A 36 -7.02 -6.91 -7.62
N GLY A 37 -5.94 -7.57 -7.18
CA GLY A 37 -5.07 -8.35 -8.06
C GLY A 37 -5.68 -9.62 -8.64
N TRP A 38 -6.77 -10.14 -8.05
CA TRP A 38 -7.40 -11.38 -8.51
C TRP A 38 -8.86 -11.24 -8.96
N LEU A 39 -9.63 -10.27 -8.45
CA LEU A 39 -11.02 -10.08 -8.85
C LEU A 39 -11.24 -8.91 -9.81
N VAL A 40 -10.36 -7.90 -9.78
CA VAL A 40 -10.48 -6.72 -10.67
C VAL A 40 -9.49 -6.81 -11.83
N ILE A 41 -8.24 -7.17 -11.55
CA ILE A 41 -7.22 -7.36 -12.58
C ILE A 41 -7.35 -8.77 -13.17
N THR A 42 -8.27 -8.90 -14.13
CA THR A 42 -8.52 -10.12 -14.90
C THR A 42 -7.95 -9.99 -16.32
N PRO A 43 -7.84 -11.09 -17.10
CA PRO A 43 -7.51 -11.01 -18.52
C PRO A 43 -8.39 -10.00 -19.27
N GLU A 44 -9.70 -10.00 -19.01
CA GLU A 44 -10.68 -9.14 -19.66
C GLU A 44 -10.42 -7.66 -19.35
N THR A 45 -10.11 -7.32 -18.09
CA THR A 45 -9.74 -5.96 -17.68
C THR A 45 -8.46 -5.50 -18.38
N LEU A 46 -7.47 -6.39 -18.51
CA LEU A 46 -6.20 -6.07 -19.19
C LEU A 46 -6.38 -5.93 -20.70
N GLU A 47 -7.19 -6.77 -21.34
CA GLU A 47 -7.53 -6.63 -22.74
C GLU A 47 -8.30 -5.33 -23.01
N ALA A 48 -9.26 -4.97 -22.14
CA ALA A 48 -9.95 -3.69 -22.21
C ALA A 48 -8.96 -2.52 -22.08
N MET A 49 -8.04 -2.58 -21.12
CA MET A 49 -6.97 -1.59 -20.96
C MET A 49 -6.10 -1.47 -22.22
N MET A 50 -5.70 -2.58 -22.83
CA MET A 50 -4.86 -2.59 -24.03
C MET A 50 -5.59 -2.02 -25.25
N ARG A 51 -6.87 -2.34 -25.42
CA ARG A 51 -7.71 -1.77 -26.48
C ARG A 51 -7.92 -0.27 -26.29
N LEU A 52 -8.17 0.18 -25.06
CA LEU A 52 -8.21 1.60 -24.71
C LEU A 52 -6.87 2.31 -24.98
N SER A 53 -5.77 1.55 -25.02
CA SER A 53 -4.43 2.04 -25.35
C SER A 53 -4.08 1.90 -26.84
N GLY A 54 -5.04 1.54 -27.70
CA GLY A 54 -4.88 1.48 -29.15
C GLY A 54 -4.43 0.12 -29.72
N ARG A 55 -4.37 -0.95 -28.92
CA ARG A 55 -4.07 -2.30 -29.41
C ARG A 55 -5.27 -2.91 -30.12
N THR A 56 -5.01 -3.75 -31.13
CA THR A 56 -6.04 -4.59 -31.74
C THR A 56 -6.51 -5.67 -30.75
N ALA A 57 -7.69 -6.27 -31.00
CA ALA A 57 -8.19 -7.35 -30.16
C ALA A 57 -7.24 -8.55 -30.12
N GLU A 58 -6.63 -8.90 -31.26
CA GLU A 58 -5.66 -10.00 -31.36
C GLU A 58 -4.39 -9.72 -30.55
N GLN A 59 -3.86 -8.51 -30.64
CA GLN A 59 -2.70 -8.08 -29.83
C GLN A 59 -3.02 -8.11 -28.34
N ALA A 60 -4.18 -7.57 -27.96
CA ALA A 60 -4.61 -7.53 -26.57
C ALA A 60 -4.72 -8.94 -25.98
N ALA A 61 -5.36 -9.88 -26.68
CA ALA A 61 -5.50 -11.26 -26.24
C ALA A 61 -4.13 -11.98 -26.12
N ALA A 62 -3.20 -11.71 -27.04
CA ALA A 62 -1.87 -12.31 -27.02
C ALA A 62 -0.99 -11.77 -25.88
N GLU A 63 -1.07 -10.48 -25.55
CA GLU A 63 -0.20 -9.81 -24.58
C GLU A 63 -0.76 -9.86 -23.14
N ALA A 64 -2.08 -9.93 -22.97
CA ALA A 64 -2.74 -9.86 -21.66
C ALA A 64 -2.21 -10.88 -20.61
N PRO A 65 -1.91 -12.16 -20.95
CA PRO A 65 -1.38 -13.11 -19.98
C PRO A 65 -0.04 -12.67 -19.36
N GLY A 66 0.85 -12.07 -20.16
CA GLY A 66 2.15 -11.58 -19.68
C GLY A 66 1.99 -10.41 -18.71
N PHE A 67 1.10 -9.47 -19.04
CA PHE A 67 0.76 -8.36 -18.15
C PHE A 67 0.11 -8.86 -16.85
N LEU A 68 -0.77 -9.85 -16.93
CA LEU A 68 -1.41 -10.43 -15.74
C LEU A 68 -0.40 -10.99 -14.76
N VAL A 69 0.64 -11.69 -15.24
CA VAL A 69 1.73 -12.20 -14.39
C VAL A 69 2.48 -11.04 -13.73
N ALA A 70 2.82 -9.99 -14.48
CA ALA A 70 3.52 -8.83 -13.93
C ALA A 70 2.70 -8.11 -12.85
N PHE A 71 1.42 -7.84 -13.11
CA PHE A 71 0.51 -7.22 -12.14
C PHE A 71 0.35 -8.08 -10.88
N ARG A 72 0.23 -9.40 -11.03
CA ARG A 72 0.15 -10.32 -9.88
C ARG A 72 1.44 -10.38 -9.09
N ALA A 73 2.60 -10.34 -9.74
CA ALA A 73 3.89 -10.28 -9.04
C ALA A 73 3.96 -9.02 -8.15
N VAL A 74 3.57 -7.86 -8.69
CA VAL A 74 3.48 -6.61 -7.92
C VAL A 74 2.46 -6.73 -6.79
N ALA A 75 1.27 -7.29 -7.05
CA ALA A 75 0.25 -7.50 -6.02
C ALA A 75 0.76 -8.39 -4.87
N VAL A 76 1.48 -9.47 -5.17
CA VAL A 76 2.09 -10.34 -4.15
C VAL A 76 3.08 -9.57 -3.27
N LEU A 77 3.92 -8.72 -3.86
CA LEU A 77 4.87 -7.90 -3.09
C LEU A 77 4.14 -6.98 -2.10
N TYR A 78 3.06 -6.33 -2.55
CA TYR A 78 2.23 -5.48 -1.68
C TYR A 78 1.48 -6.28 -0.62
N VAL A 79 0.96 -7.47 -0.95
CA VAL A 79 0.34 -8.39 0.01
C VAL A 79 1.32 -8.77 1.11
N ILE A 80 2.56 -9.15 0.76
CA ILE A 80 3.59 -9.50 1.73
C ILE A 80 3.96 -8.27 2.59
N GLY A 81 4.20 -7.12 1.96
CA GLY A 81 4.54 -5.88 2.64
C GLY A 81 3.47 -5.43 3.64
N ASN A 82 2.21 -5.42 3.20
CA ASN A 82 1.07 -5.08 4.05
C ASN A 82 0.89 -6.09 5.18
N ALA A 83 1.00 -7.40 4.91
CA ALA A 83 0.88 -8.43 5.94
C ALA A 83 1.98 -8.30 7.01
N LEU A 84 3.21 -8.00 6.62
CA LEU A 84 4.30 -7.74 7.58
C LEU A 84 4.04 -6.48 8.44
N GLY A 85 3.25 -5.53 7.96
CA GLY A 85 2.85 -4.34 8.72
C GLY A 85 2.00 -4.64 9.97
N VAL A 86 1.39 -5.82 10.09
CA VAL A 86 0.75 -6.30 11.34
C VAL A 86 1.75 -6.35 12.50
N LEU A 87 3.04 -6.54 12.20
CA LEU A 87 4.12 -6.50 13.19
C LEU A 87 4.35 -5.10 13.78
N ALA A 88 3.64 -4.07 13.33
CA ALA A 88 3.57 -2.76 13.98
C ALA A 88 3.25 -2.86 15.48
N LEU A 89 2.42 -3.83 15.88
CA LEU A 89 2.08 -4.08 17.28
C LEU A 89 3.28 -4.44 18.17
N ARG A 90 4.40 -4.89 17.58
CA ARG A 90 5.65 -5.17 18.30
C ARG A 90 6.49 -3.91 18.55
N GLY A 91 6.12 -2.77 17.98
CA GLY A 91 6.75 -1.47 18.22
C GLY A 91 8.22 -1.35 17.80
N ARG A 92 8.73 -2.29 17.00
CA ARG A 92 10.13 -2.27 16.53
C ARG A 92 10.34 -1.14 15.51
N PRO A 93 11.46 -0.40 15.53
CA PRO A 93 11.65 0.71 14.58
C PRO A 93 11.61 0.30 13.11
N TRP A 94 12.09 -0.90 12.77
CA TRP A 94 12.06 -1.37 11.39
C TRP A 94 10.65 -1.62 10.87
N THR A 95 9.68 -2.00 11.73
CA THR A 95 8.30 -2.21 11.29
C THR A 95 7.61 -0.89 10.94
N PHE A 96 8.04 0.23 11.55
CA PHE A 96 7.58 1.56 11.19
C PHE A 96 8.05 1.92 9.78
N TRP A 97 9.35 1.76 9.52
CA TRP A 97 9.93 2.08 8.22
C TRP A 97 9.42 1.19 7.11
N LEU A 98 9.23 -0.10 7.37
CA LEU A 98 8.61 -1.02 6.43
C LEU A 98 7.17 -0.57 6.09
N ALA A 99 6.35 -0.32 7.11
CA ALA A 99 4.97 0.12 6.88
C ALA A 99 4.93 1.45 6.11
N LEU A 100 5.78 2.41 6.47
CA LEU A 100 5.86 3.69 5.76
C LEU A 100 6.28 3.50 4.29
N LEU A 101 7.32 2.70 4.03
CA LEU A 101 7.81 2.44 2.68
C LEU A 101 6.70 1.84 1.81
N VAL A 102 6.08 0.75 2.27
CA VAL A 102 5.01 0.05 1.53
C VAL A 102 3.84 0.99 1.23
N ASN A 103 3.41 1.78 2.22
CA ASN A 103 2.27 2.67 2.03
C ASN A 103 2.60 3.87 1.13
N VAL A 104 3.82 4.42 1.19
CA VAL A 104 4.24 5.49 0.27
C VAL A 104 4.29 5.00 -1.16
N THR A 105 4.87 3.82 -1.42
CA THR A 105 4.93 3.28 -2.80
C THR A 105 3.54 2.86 -3.30
N GLN A 106 2.67 2.35 -2.43
CA GLN A 106 1.29 2.02 -2.78
C GLN A 106 0.49 3.29 -3.11
N ALA A 107 0.64 4.36 -2.32
CA ALA A 107 0.00 5.66 -2.57
C ALA A 107 0.52 6.35 -3.85
N ALA A 108 1.72 6.00 -4.33
CA ALA A 108 2.25 6.51 -5.59
C ALA A 108 1.59 5.90 -6.83
N GLY A 109 0.84 4.79 -6.68
CA GLY A 109 0.07 4.15 -7.76
C GLY A 109 -0.78 5.13 -8.56
N PRO A 110 -1.77 5.80 -7.94
CA PRO A 110 -2.59 6.83 -8.57
C PRO A 110 -1.84 8.08 -9.03
N MET A 111 -0.64 8.34 -8.50
CA MET A 111 0.15 9.54 -8.80
C MET A 111 1.02 9.40 -10.06
N GLY A 112 0.75 8.41 -10.90
CA GLY A 112 1.39 8.25 -12.22
C GLY A 112 2.10 6.91 -12.43
N MET A 113 2.17 6.03 -11.43
CA MET A 113 2.71 4.67 -11.62
C MET A 113 1.72 3.74 -12.32
N ILE A 114 0.42 3.97 -12.14
CA ILE A 114 -0.65 3.22 -12.80
C ILE A 114 -1.29 4.13 -13.87
N PRO A 115 -1.26 3.73 -15.16
CA PRO A 115 -1.89 4.49 -16.22
C PRO A 115 -3.39 4.72 -15.95
N PRO A 116 -3.94 5.94 -16.19
CA PRO A 116 -5.36 6.21 -15.95
C PRO A 116 -6.32 5.27 -16.70
N VAL A 117 -5.89 4.73 -17.84
CA VAL A 117 -6.64 3.75 -18.65
C VAL A 117 -6.94 2.45 -17.88
N VAL A 118 -6.14 2.08 -16.88
CA VAL A 118 -6.40 0.90 -16.04
C VAL A 118 -7.67 1.09 -15.22
N TYR A 119 -7.85 2.27 -14.63
CA TYR A 119 -9.06 2.57 -13.85
C TYR A 119 -10.30 2.59 -14.73
N ARG A 120 -10.18 3.14 -15.95
CA ARG A 120 -11.28 3.12 -16.92
C ARG A 120 -11.64 1.68 -17.33
N ALA A 121 -10.65 0.86 -17.66
CA ALA A 121 -10.87 -0.54 -18.00
C ALA A 121 -11.53 -1.33 -16.86
N ALA A 122 -11.13 -1.07 -15.61
CA ALA A 122 -11.74 -1.66 -14.43
C ALA A 122 -13.22 -1.25 -14.28
N VAL A 123 -13.54 0.01 -14.55
CA VAL A 123 -14.94 0.51 -14.56
C VAL A 123 -15.74 -0.11 -15.69
N ASP A 124 -15.17 -0.21 -16.89
CA ASP A 124 -15.86 -0.79 -18.05
C ASP A 124 -16.14 -2.29 -17.83
N THR A 125 -15.27 -3.00 -17.10
CA THR A 125 -15.38 -4.45 -16.88
C THR A 125 -16.21 -4.81 -15.64
N HIS A 126 -16.07 -4.05 -14.55
CA HIS A 126 -16.64 -4.37 -13.23
C HIS A 126 -17.56 -3.27 -12.67
N GLY A 127 -17.85 -2.24 -13.46
CA GLY A 127 -18.54 -1.04 -12.99
C GLY A 127 -17.70 -0.24 -11.99
N VAL A 128 -18.32 0.79 -11.39
CA VAL A 128 -17.67 1.65 -10.38
C VAL A 128 -17.14 0.84 -9.18
N ALA A 129 -17.76 -0.31 -8.88
CA ALA A 129 -17.32 -1.22 -7.83
C ALA A 129 -15.88 -1.75 -8.06
N GLY A 130 -15.42 -1.85 -9.31
CA GLY A 130 -14.05 -2.22 -9.65
C GLY A 130 -12.98 -1.27 -9.10
N LEU A 131 -13.35 -0.03 -8.78
CA LEU A 131 -12.44 0.96 -8.16
C LEU A 131 -12.34 0.83 -6.64
N LEU A 132 -13.27 0.12 -5.99
CA LEU A 132 -13.31 0.06 -4.52
C LEU A 132 -12.01 -0.45 -3.91
N PRO A 133 -11.40 -1.55 -4.41
CA PRO A 133 -10.15 -2.04 -3.83
C PRO A 133 -9.02 -1.00 -3.89
N THR A 134 -8.77 -0.37 -5.05
CA THR A 134 -7.69 0.65 -5.19
C THR A 134 -7.98 1.91 -4.39
N LEU A 135 -9.23 2.38 -4.31
CA LEU A 135 -9.59 3.52 -3.47
C LEU A 135 -9.29 3.25 -1.99
N ILE A 136 -9.61 2.05 -1.51
CA ILE A 136 -9.34 1.63 -0.14
C ILE A 136 -7.84 1.48 0.09
N THR A 137 -7.12 0.78 -0.79
CA THR A 137 -5.70 0.50 -0.60
C THR A 137 -4.83 1.73 -0.80
N ASP A 138 -4.99 2.45 -1.89
CA ASP A 138 -4.06 3.50 -2.31
C ASP A 138 -4.42 4.82 -1.62
N GLY A 139 -5.72 5.13 -1.56
CA GLY A 139 -6.25 6.25 -0.78
C GLY A 139 -6.01 6.06 0.72
N GLY A 140 -6.26 4.85 1.23
CA GLY A 140 -5.94 4.51 2.62
C GLY A 140 -4.45 4.58 2.92
N ALA A 141 -3.60 4.09 2.02
CA ALA A 141 -2.15 4.15 2.16
C ALA A 141 -1.63 5.59 2.18
N LEU A 142 -2.21 6.49 1.38
CA LEU A 142 -1.89 7.91 1.43
C LEU A 142 -2.18 8.51 2.82
N LEU A 143 -3.38 8.26 3.35
CA LEU A 143 -3.79 8.75 4.68
C LEU A 143 -2.93 8.17 5.79
N LEU A 144 -2.65 6.87 5.76
CA LEU A 144 -1.79 6.22 6.75
C LEU A 144 -0.36 6.75 6.69
N SER A 145 0.19 6.92 5.49
CA SER A 145 1.52 7.51 5.29
C SER A 145 1.60 8.91 5.87
N ALA A 146 0.59 9.75 5.61
CA ALA A 146 0.50 11.10 6.19
C ALA A 146 0.48 11.06 7.72
N ALA A 147 -0.30 10.16 8.32
CA ALA A 147 -0.36 9.99 9.77
C ALA A 147 0.98 9.54 10.38
N LEU A 148 1.66 8.57 9.75
CA LEU A 148 2.97 8.08 10.19
C LEU A 148 4.04 9.17 10.07
N ILE A 149 4.07 9.91 8.96
CA ILE A 149 4.99 11.03 8.74
C ILE A 149 4.72 12.14 9.77
N ALA A 150 3.47 12.54 9.98
CA ALA A 150 3.12 13.56 10.96
C ALA A 150 3.56 13.15 12.38
N GLY A 151 3.34 11.88 12.75
CA GLY A 151 3.84 11.32 14.00
C GLY A 151 5.37 11.38 14.10
N PHE A 152 6.08 10.97 13.05
CA PHE A 152 7.54 11.02 13.03
C PHE A 152 8.07 12.46 13.11
N LEU A 153 7.50 13.41 12.37
CA LEU A 153 7.93 14.81 12.39
C LEU A 153 7.72 15.46 13.76
N ARG A 154 6.63 15.12 14.45
CA ARG A 154 6.29 15.65 15.78
C ARG A 154 7.18 15.08 16.89
N PHE A 155 7.40 13.77 16.91
CA PHE A 155 8.12 13.11 18.00
C PHE A 155 9.59 12.81 17.68
N ARG A 156 9.99 12.95 16.42
CA ARG A 156 11.33 12.68 15.87
C ARG A 156 11.81 11.24 16.13
N THR A 157 10.86 10.32 16.31
CA THR A 157 11.11 8.90 16.54
C THR A 157 10.04 8.05 15.84
N ALA A 158 10.41 6.80 15.52
CA ALA A 158 9.45 5.80 15.07
C ALA A 158 8.39 5.54 16.16
N TRP A 159 7.14 5.33 15.74
CA TRP A 159 6.00 5.07 16.63
C TRP A 159 5.72 6.14 17.69
N ALA A 160 6.08 7.40 17.43
CA ALA A 160 5.74 8.51 18.31
C ALA A 160 6.23 8.33 19.77
N HIS A 161 7.39 7.71 19.97
CA HIS A 161 8.00 7.63 21.30
C HIS A 161 8.57 8.99 21.71
N ARG A 162 8.42 9.36 22.98
CA ARG A 162 9.13 10.52 23.51
C ARG A 162 10.58 10.12 23.79
N THR A 163 11.50 11.03 23.48
CA THR A 163 12.90 10.90 23.88
C THR A 163 13.10 11.78 25.09
N ASP A 164 13.35 11.18 26.25
CA ASP A 164 13.72 11.92 27.45
C ASP A 164 15.24 12.14 27.39
N ARG A 165 15.69 13.40 27.39
CA ARG A 165 17.10 13.79 27.23
C ARG A 165 17.72 14.24 28.55
#